data_AF-A0A2V9KKK0-F1
#
_entry.id   AF-A0A2V9KKK0-F1
#
_cell.length_a   1.000
_cell.length_b   1.000
_cell.length_c   1.000
_cell.angle_alpha   90.00
_cell.angle_beta   90.00
_cell.angle_gamma   90.00
#
_symmetry.space_group_name_H-M   'P 1'
#
loop_
_entity.id
_entity.type
_entity.pdbx_description
1 polymer ?
#
loop_
_entity_poly.entity_id
_entity_poly.type
_entity_poly.pdbx_seq_one_letter_code
_entity_poly.pdbx_strand_id
1 'polypeptide(L)' 'MPFHVFRLDLSTARKEPLRAVTSTDTSGAERSHILFTPDGRAYVYQVARPLCDLYLVEGLK' A
#
# COMPACT_ATOMS: atom_id res chain seq x y z
N MET A 1 3.04 7.93 -3.21
CA MET A 1 3.31 8.09 -1.77
C MET A 1 4.05 6.86 -1.27
N PRO A 2 5.12 7.01 -0.47
CA PRO A 2 5.79 5.87 0.12
C PRO A 2 4.91 5.24 1.20
N PHE A 3 5.24 4.01 1.49
CA PHE A 3 4.37 3.09 2.13
C PHE A 3 5.15 2.43 3.27
N HIS A 4 4.85 2.81 4.51
CA HIS A 4 5.70 2.47 5.65
C HIS A 4 5.33 1.13 6.27
N VAL A 5 6.34 0.30 6.47
CA VAL A 5 6.26 -0.98 7.17
C VAL A 5 6.94 -0.83 8.53
N PHE A 6 6.25 -1.27 9.57
CA PHE A 6 6.75 -1.24 10.95
C PHE A 6 6.78 -2.64 11.54
N ARG A 7 7.79 -2.92 12.37
CA ARG A 7 7.75 -4.02 13.32
C ARG A 7 7.00 -3.54 14.56
N LEU A 8 5.97 -4.29 14.96
CA LEU A 8 5.19 -3.99 16.17
C LEU A 8 5.60 -4.96 17.27
N ASP A 9 6.07 -4.43 18.38
CA ASP A 9 6.15 -5.19 19.63
C ASP A 9 4.75 -5.22 20.25
N LEU A 10 4.19 -6.42 20.39
CA LEU A 10 2.83 -6.62 20.90
C LEU A 10 2.71 -6.39 22.41
N SER A 11 3.81 -6.54 23.16
CA SER A 11 3.82 -6.35 24.61
C SER A 11 3.85 -4.88 25.00
N THR A 12 4.52 -4.05 24.20
CA THR A 12 4.71 -2.61 24.47
C THR A 12 3.92 -1.70 23.53
N ALA A 13 3.28 -2.27 22.50
CA ALA A 13 2.69 -1.56 21.36
C ALA A 13 3.69 -0.65 20.60
N ARG A 14 4.99 -0.80 20.83
CA ARG A 14 6.02 0.02 20.20
C ARG A 14 6.15 -0.36 18.72
N LYS A 15 6.14 0.65 17.86
CA LYS A 15 6.40 0.52 16.42
C LYS A 15 7.84 0.90 16.11
N GLU A 16 8.56 0.00 15.46
CA GLU A 16 9.90 0.24 14.94
C GLU A 16 9.84 0.33 13.40
N PRO A 17 10.33 1.42 12.79
CA PRO A 17 10.37 1.53 11.34
C PRO A 17 11.25 0.44 10.73
N LEU A 18 10.71 -0.33 9.79
CA LEU A 18 11.46 -1.39 9.10
C LEU A 18 11.86 -0.96 7.69
N ARG A 19 10.90 -0.50 6.88
CA ARG A 19 11.18 0.04 5.55
C ARG A 19 10.09 0.94 5.02
N ALA A 20 10.40 1.68 3.97
CA ALA A 20 9.45 2.29 3.07
C ALA A 20 9.39 1.51 1.75
N VAL A 21 8.19 1.15 1.32
CA VAL A 21 7.93 0.64 -0.04
C VAL A 21 7.55 1.84 -0.90
N THR A 22 7.93 1.87 -2.16
CA THR A 22 7.37 2.85 -3.10
C THR A 22 7.18 2.20 -4.45
N SER A 23 6.17 2.67 -5.19
CA SER A 23 6.08 2.49 -6.62
C SER A 23 6.68 3.73 -7.28
N THR A 24 7.33 3.57 -8.44
CA THR A 24 7.80 4.69 -9.26
C THR A 24 6.64 5.47 -9.85
N ASP A 25 5.54 4.79 -10.20
CA ASP A 25 4.28 5.39 -10.62
C ASP A 25 3.23 5.25 -9.52
N THR A 26 2.72 6.38 -9.04
CA THR A 26 1.76 6.46 -7.94
C THR A 26 0.35 6.83 -8.39
N SER A 27 0.14 7.13 -9.67
CA SER A 27 -1.17 7.54 -10.19
C SER A 27 -2.15 6.38 -10.11
N GLY A 28 -3.29 6.59 -9.44
CA GLY A 28 -4.29 5.54 -9.21
C GLY A 28 -3.76 4.29 -8.48
N ALA A 29 -2.58 4.36 -7.86
CA ALA A 29 -1.97 3.23 -7.17
C ALA A 29 -2.51 3.16 -5.73
N GLU A 30 -3.20 2.07 -5.45
CA GLU A 30 -3.69 1.72 -4.13
C GLU A 30 -2.90 0.52 -3.60
N ARG A 31 -2.73 0.43 -2.28
CA ARG A 31 -2.09 -0.73 -1.69
C ARG A 31 -3.13 -1.65 -1.08
N SER A 32 -3.09 -2.92 -1.45
CA SER A 32 -4.05 -3.92 -0.97
C SER A 32 -3.45 -4.86 0.07
N HIS A 33 -2.30 -5.49 -0.22
CA HIS A 33 -1.75 -6.53 0.66
C HIS A 33 -0.22 -6.51 0.75
N ILE A 34 0.30 -6.92 1.91
CA ILE A 34 1.70 -7.30 2.13
C ILE A 34 1.72 -8.62 2.91
N LEU A 35 2.55 -9.55 2.46
CA LEU A 35 2.72 -10.86 3.10
C LEU A 35 4.20 -11.05 3.41
N PHE A 36 4.49 -11.58 4.59
CA PHE A 36 5.83 -11.89 5.05
C PHE A 36 6.03 -13.41 5.11
N THR A 37 7.26 -13.87 4.91
CA THR A 37 7.63 -15.23 5.31
C THR A 37 7.52 -15.38 6.83
N PRO A 38 7.25 -16.59 7.36
CA PRO A 38 7.15 -16.78 8.81
C PRO A 38 8.39 -16.34 9.61
N ASP A 39 9.57 -16.43 8.99
CA ASP A 39 10.83 -15.97 9.58
C ASP A 39 11.11 -14.47 9.38
N GLY A 40 10.23 -13.75 8.70
CA GLY A 40 10.33 -12.32 8.41
C GLY A 40 11.45 -11.92 7.44
N ARG A 41 12.17 -12.88 6.83
CA ARG A 41 13.33 -12.58 5.96
C ARG A 41 12.96 -12.08 4.58
N ALA A 42 11.77 -12.44 4.09
CA ALA A 42 11.27 -11.99 2.80
C ALA A 42 9.82 -11.52 2.91
N TYR A 43 9.41 -10.73 1.93
CA TYR A 43 8.04 -10.26 1.80
C TYR A 43 7.66 -10.16 0.32
N VAL A 44 6.35 -10.19 0.06
CA VAL A 44 5.74 -9.80 -1.20
C VAL A 44 4.70 -8.73 -0.92
N TYR A 45 4.49 -7.82 -1.87
CA TYR A 45 3.46 -6.80 -1.77
C TYR A 45 2.70 -6.69 -3.08
N GLN A 46 1.42 -6.34 -2.98
CA GLN A 46 0.56 -6.05 -4.11
C GLN A 46 0.25 -4.56 -4.13
N VAL A 47 0.33 -3.98 -5.33
CA VAL A 47 -0.24 -2.66 -5.63
C VAL A 47 -1.46 -2.90 -6.51
N ALA A 48 -2.63 -2.52 -6.01
CA ALA A 48 -3.86 -2.49 -6.79
C ALA A 48 -3.92 -1.17 -7.58
N ARG A 49 -4.46 -1.23 -8.79
CA ARG A 49 -4.76 -0.04 -9.58
C ARG A 49 -6.15 -0.25 -10.18
N PRO A 50 -7.21 0.19 -9.50
CA PRO A 50 -8.54 0.13 -10.10
C PRO A 50 -8.52 0.98 -11.38
N LEU A 51 -9.04 0.41 -12.47
CA LEU A 51 -9.30 1.17 -13.69
C LEU A 51 -10.66 1.85 -13.52
N CYS A 52 -10.70 3.13 -13.87
CA CYS A 52 -11.91 3.93 -13.76
C CYS A 52 -12.23 4.48 -15.15
N ASP A 53 -13.50 4.37 -15.55
CA ASP A 53 -14.01 5.14 -16.67
C ASP A 53 -14.39 6.55 -16.18
N LEU A 54 -13.88 7.57 -16.86
CA LEU A 54 -14.21 8.96 -16.59
C LEU A 54 -15.33 9.39 -17.53
N TYR A 55 -16.52 9.64 -16.97
CA TYR A 55 -17.64 10.18 -17.71
C TYR A 55 -17.78 11.68 -17.44
N LEU A 56 -17.89 12.47 -18.50
CA LEU A 56 -18.30 13.87 -18.44
C LEU A 56 -19.75 13.96 -18.91
N VAL A 57 -20.63 14.51 -18.07
CA VAL A 57 -22.02 14.77 -18.43
C VAL A 57 -22.25 16.27 -18.43
N GLU A 58 -22.73 16.79 -19.55
CA GLU A 58 -23.08 18.20 -19.74
C GLU A 58 -24.60 18.32 -19.97
N GLY A 59 -25.21 19.41 -19.52
CA GLY A 59 -26.61 19.73 -19.86
C GLY A 59 -27.69 18.92 -19.13
N LEU A 60 -27.42 18.44 -17.91
CA LEU A 60 -28.47 17.87 -17.05
C LEU A 60 -29.56 18.94 -16.79
N LYS A 61 -30.81 18.63 -17.12
CA LYS A 61 -32.00 19.47 -16.89
C LYS A 61 -32.79 18.97 -15.69
#